data_AF-A0A0D0PEA1-F1
#
_entry.id   AF-A0A0D0PEA1-F1
#
_cell.length_a   1.000
_cell.length_b   1.000
_cell.length_c   1.000
_cell.angle_alpha   90.00
_cell.angle_beta   90.00
_cell.angle_gamma   90.00
#
_symmetry.space_group_name_H-M   'P 1'
#
loop_
_entity.id
_entity.type
_entity.pdbx_description
1 polymer ?
#
loop_
_entity_poly.entity_id
_entity_poly.type
_entity_poly.pdbx_seq_one_letter_code
_entity_poly.pdbx_strand_id
1 'polypeptide(L)'
;NSGHDVITDFTPGVDKLDLSQLLQGENGSAASLDDYLHFTVSGSGASVTTSIDVSALAGATPSQTIDLAGVNLASHYGVTPGAGGMIAGGADTATIINGMLNDHSLKVDTV
;
A
#
# COMPACT_ATOMS: atom_id res chain seq x y z
N ASN A 1 -5.38 8.37 -16.06
CA ASN A 1 -5.86 9.31 -15.05
C ASN A 1 -5.03 8.98 -13.83
N SER A 2 -3.89 9.65 -13.66
CA SER A 2 -2.92 9.30 -12.62
C SER A 2 -3.19 10.18 -11.41
N GLY A 3 -3.78 9.62 -10.36
CA GLY A 3 -4.00 10.31 -9.10
C GLY A 3 -2.72 10.31 -8.26
N HIS A 4 -2.33 11.46 -7.72
CA HIS A 4 -1.26 11.55 -6.73
C HIS A 4 -1.86 12.11 -5.45
N ASP A 5 -1.87 11.30 -4.40
CA ASP A 5 -2.43 11.65 -3.11
C ASP A 5 -1.30 11.72 -2.08
N VAL A 6 -1.31 12.76 -1.24
CA VAL A 6 -0.33 12.91 -0.17
C VAL A 6 -1.09 13.05 1.14
N ILE A 7 -0.96 12.05 2.01
CA ILE A 7 -1.62 11.98 3.30
C ILE A 7 -0.56 12.20 4.38
N THR A 8 -0.78 13.21 5.22
CA THR A 8 0.20 13.64 6.23
C THR A 8 -0.17 13.24 7.66
N ASP A 9 -1.39 12.78 7.91
CA ASP A 9 -1.86 12.32 9.23
C ASP A 9 -2.42 10.89 9.22
N PHE A 10 -2.04 10.08 8.22
CA PHE A 10 -2.62 8.75 8.03
C PHE A 10 -2.45 7.87 9.27
N THR A 11 -3.58 7.39 9.76
CA THR A 11 -3.68 6.55 10.95
C THR A 11 -4.23 5.18 10.53
N PRO A 12 -3.38 4.13 10.51
CA PRO A 12 -3.82 2.76 10.25
C PRO A 12 -4.93 2.35 11.23
N GLY A 13 -5.99 1.75 10.70
CA GLY A 13 -7.20 1.33 11.41
C GLY A 13 -8.26 2.43 11.58
N VAL A 14 -7.96 3.67 11.19
CA VAL A 14 -8.91 4.81 11.24
C VAL A 14 -9.17 5.34 9.83
N ASP A 15 -8.09 5.63 9.11
CA ASP A 15 -8.17 6.15 7.74
C ASP A 15 -8.35 5.03 6.72
N LYS A 16 -9.10 5.33 5.66
CA LYS A 16 -9.48 4.34 4.64
C LYS A 16 -9.00 4.76 3.26
N LEU A 17 -8.21 3.90 2.63
CA LEU A 17 -7.87 3.95 1.22
C LEU A 17 -8.88 3.11 0.45
N ASP A 18 -9.81 3.79 -0.22
CA ASP A 18 -10.76 3.15 -1.11
C ASP A 18 -10.12 2.97 -2.50
N LEU A 19 -9.57 1.77 -2.73
CA LEU A 19 -9.05 1.35 -4.02
C LEU A 19 -10.03 0.46 -4.76
N SER A 20 -11.25 0.32 -4.23
CA SER A 20 -12.29 -0.53 -4.80
C SER A 20 -12.64 -0.08 -6.21
N GLN A 21 -12.52 1.21 -6.50
CA GLN A 21 -12.77 1.78 -7.82
C GLN A 21 -11.64 1.53 -8.84
N LEU A 22 -10.41 1.26 -8.39
CA LEU A 22 -9.29 0.95 -9.27
C LEU A 22 -9.10 -0.55 -9.50
N LEU A 23 -9.43 -1.35 -8.48
CA LEU A 23 -9.31 -2.81 -8.49
C LEU A 23 -10.68 -3.48 -8.68
N GLN A 24 -11.59 -2.84 -9.41
CA GLN A 24 -12.93 -3.37 -9.71
C GLN A 24 -12.81 -4.70 -10.46
N GLY A 25 -13.08 -5.82 -9.78
CA GLY A 25 -13.13 -7.16 -10.39
C GLY A 25 -11.99 -8.12 -10.04
N GLU A 26 -11.00 -7.71 -9.24
CA GLU A 26 -9.91 -8.59 -8.82
C GLU A 26 -10.24 -9.31 -7.49
N ASN A 27 -9.97 -10.62 -7.42
CA ASN A 27 -10.14 -11.37 -6.17
C ASN A 27 -9.18 -10.79 -5.11
N GLY A 28 -9.73 -10.32 -3.98
CA GLY A 28 -9.02 -9.63 -2.89
C GLY A 28 -8.02 -10.48 -2.09
N SER A 29 -7.35 -11.43 -2.73
CA SER A 29 -6.25 -12.18 -2.14
C SER A 29 -4.99 -11.31 -2.14
N ALA A 30 -4.33 -11.20 -0.99
CA ALA A 30 -3.10 -10.42 -0.83
C ALA A 30 -1.99 -10.83 -1.82
N ALA A 31 -1.94 -12.11 -2.21
CA ALA A 31 -0.99 -12.64 -3.19
C ALA A 31 -1.33 -12.30 -4.65
N SER A 32 -2.55 -11.85 -4.93
CA SER A 32 -2.90 -11.28 -6.23
C SER A 32 -2.69 -9.77 -6.19
N LEU A 33 -3.04 -9.14 -5.07
CA LEU A 33 -2.89 -7.71 -4.84
C LEU A 33 -1.42 -7.25 -4.73
N ASP A 34 -0.48 -8.12 -4.36
CA ASP A 34 0.94 -7.75 -4.27
C ASP A 34 1.58 -7.41 -5.63
N ASP A 35 1.02 -7.94 -6.72
CA ASP A 35 1.42 -7.59 -8.09
C ASP A 35 0.89 -6.21 -8.55
N TYR A 36 -0.13 -5.67 -7.86
CA TYR A 36 -0.76 -4.39 -8.18
C TYR A 36 -0.38 -3.28 -7.20
N LEU A 37 -0.11 -3.63 -5.95
CA LEU A 37 0.18 -2.72 -4.85
C LEU A 37 1.65 -2.82 -4.49
N HIS A 38 2.43 -1.82 -4.85
CA HIS A 38 3.83 -1.71 -4.45
C HIS A 38 3.97 -0.72 -3.31
N PHE A 39 4.52 -1.19 -2.20
CA PHE A 39 4.82 -0.36 -1.03
C PHE A 39 6.30 -0.02 -1.04
N THR A 40 6.61 1.25 -0.96
CA THR A 40 7.98 1.75 -0.84
C THR A 40 8.05 2.69 0.33
N VAL A 41 8.79 2.30 1.37
CA VAL A 41 9.12 3.21 2.46
C VAL A 41 10.32 4.05 2.02
N SER A 42 10.20 5.36 2.10
CA SER A 42 11.27 6.29 1.80
C SER A 42 11.56 7.17 3.02
N GLY A 43 12.82 7.53 3.22
CA GLY A 43 13.24 8.31 4.38
C GLY A 43 13.56 7.46 5.61
N SER A 44 13.93 8.11 6.70
CA SER A 44 14.30 7.46 7.96
C SER A 44 14.05 8.38 9.15
N GLY A 45 13.83 7.78 10.33
CA GLY A 45 13.57 8.54 11.56
C GLY A 45 12.28 9.37 11.47
N ALA A 46 12.39 10.68 11.71
CA ALA A 46 11.25 11.60 11.75
C ALA A 46 10.70 12.01 10.37
N SER A 47 11.36 11.63 9.27
CA SER A 47 10.93 11.96 7.91
C SER A 47 10.67 10.72 7.07
N VAL A 48 10.22 9.64 7.72
CA VAL A 48 9.78 8.43 7.03
C VAL A 48 8.45 8.70 6.31
N THR A 49 8.33 8.23 5.09
CA THR A 49 7.14 8.33 4.25
C THR A 49 6.90 6.97 3.60
N THR A 50 5.67 6.48 3.54
CA THR A 50 5.33 5.27 2.79
C THR A 50 4.62 5.64 1.50
N SER A 51 5.25 5.40 0.36
CA SER A 51 4.61 5.49 -0.95
C SER A 51 3.92 4.18 -1.28
N ILE A 52 2.70 4.27 -1.78
CA ILE A 52 1.88 3.15 -2.24
C ILE A 52 1.55 3.40 -3.70
N ASP A 53 2.13 2.60 -4.56
CA ASP A 53 1.89 2.63 -5.98
C ASP A 53 0.82 1.59 -6.32
N VAL A 54 -0.28 2.04 -6.91
CA VAL A 54 -1.45 1.24 -7.26
C VAL A 54 -1.57 1.14 -8.77
N SER A 55 -1.42 -0.05 -9.32
CA SER A 55 -1.58 -0.33 -10.73
C SER A 55 -2.93 -1.00 -11.02
N ALA A 56 -3.56 -0.64 -12.14
CA ALA A 56 -4.78 -1.31 -12.61
C ALA A 56 -4.51 -2.66 -13.30
N LEU A 57 -3.24 -2.96 -13.59
CA LEU A 57 -2.81 -4.20 -14.23
C LEU A 57 -1.49 -4.66 -13.56
N ALA A 58 -1.35 -5.95 -13.30
CA ALA A 58 -0.16 -6.54 -12.68
C ALA A 58 1.10 -6.16 -13.49
N GLY A 59 2.07 -5.50 -12.84
CA GLY A 59 3.31 -5.04 -13.48
C GLY A 59 3.15 -3.90 -14.49
N ALA A 60 1.98 -3.27 -14.60
CA ALA A 60 1.82 -2.05 -15.40
C ALA A 60 2.17 -0.79 -14.60
N THR A 61 2.18 0.35 -15.28
CA THR A 61 2.45 1.64 -14.66
C THR A 61 1.41 1.98 -13.59
N PRO A 62 1.83 2.51 -12.43
CA PRO A 62 0.90 2.92 -11.39
C PRO A 62 -0.10 3.93 -11.93
N SER A 63 -1.37 3.62 -11.69
CA SER A 63 -2.52 4.47 -12.00
C SER A 63 -2.81 5.45 -10.86
N GLN A 64 -2.34 5.15 -9.64
CA GLN A 64 -2.40 6.07 -8.52
C GLN A 64 -1.19 5.88 -7.62
N THR A 65 -0.66 6.97 -7.08
CA THR A 65 0.44 6.95 -6.12
C THR A 65 -0.01 7.69 -4.87
N ILE A 66 0.12 7.05 -3.71
CA ILE A 66 -0.32 7.57 -2.43
C ILE A 66 0.90 7.66 -1.50
N ASP A 67 1.26 8.87 -1.10
CA ASP A 67 2.39 9.12 -0.19
C ASP A 67 1.88 9.39 1.23
N LEU A 68 2.21 8.50 2.15
CA LEU A 68 1.88 8.59 3.57
C LEU A 68 3.06 9.18 4.34
N ALA A 69 3.09 10.51 4.49
CA ALA A 69 4.16 11.20 5.19
C ALA A 69 4.07 10.99 6.72
N GLY A 70 5.19 10.64 7.35
CA GLY A 70 5.26 10.35 8.78
C GLY A 70 4.82 8.93 9.16
N VAL A 71 4.42 8.11 8.18
CA VAL A 71 3.93 6.75 8.41
C VAL A 71 4.90 5.74 7.84
N ASN A 72 5.18 4.71 8.64
CA ASN A 72 5.95 3.55 8.21
C ASN A 72 5.07 2.30 8.33
N LEU A 73 4.33 1.97 7.26
CA LEU A 73 3.45 0.80 7.25
C LEU A 73 4.23 -0.50 7.48
N ALA A 74 5.43 -0.61 6.91
CA ALA A 74 6.25 -1.79 7.07
C ALA A 74 6.61 -2.03 8.54
N SER A 75 7.11 -0.99 9.22
CA SER A 75 7.39 -1.08 10.65
C SER A 75 6.13 -1.31 11.48
N HIS A 76 4.97 -0.82 11.04
CA HIS A 76 3.70 -1.01 11.74
C HIS A 76 3.22 -2.47 11.67
N TYR A 77 3.34 -3.10 10.49
CA TYR A 77 2.96 -4.49 10.26
C TYR A 77 4.07 -5.51 10.56
N GLY A 78 5.23 -5.06 11.04
CA GLY A 78 6.36 -5.94 11.39
C GLY A 78 7.17 -6.43 10.19
N VAL A 79 7.02 -5.78 9.04
CA VAL A 79 7.77 -6.04 7.82
C VAL A 79 9.05 -5.21 7.82
N THR A 80 10.16 -5.82 7.40
CA THR A 80 11.45 -5.14 7.34
C THR A 80 11.65 -4.56 5.94
N PRO A 81 11.68 -3.23 5.76
CA PRO A 81 12.01 -2.65 4.48
C PRO A 81 13.42 -3.06 4.04
N GLY A 82 13.57 -3.36 2.75
CA GLY A 82 14.87 -3.65 2.14
C GLY A 82 15.79 -2.43 2.11
N ALA A 83 16.96 -2.60 1.50
CA ALA A 83 17.88 -1.49 1.27
C ALA A 83 17.20 -0.40 0.42
N GLY A 84 17.19 0.84 0.91
CA GLY A 84 16.47 1.96 0.29
C GLY A 84 14.99 2.05 0.67
N GLY A 85 14.52 1.18 1.57
CA GLY A 85 13.17 1.17 2.12
C GLY A 85 12.10 0.57 1.18
N MET A 86 12.53 -0.01 0.06
CA MET A 86 11.67 -0.81 -0.80
C MET A 86 11.16 -2.05 -0.05
N ILE A 87 9.85 -2.28 -0.06
CA ILE A 87 9.28 -3.53 0.44
C ILE A 87 9.46 -4.56 -0.66
N ALA A 88 10.18 -5.65 -0.36
CA ALA A 88 10.34 -6.72 -1.32
C ALA A 88 8.95 -7.30 -1.63
N GLY A 89 8.58 -7.34 -2.93
CA GLY A 89 7.33 -7.96 -3.37
C GLY A 89 7.20 -9.41 -2.88
N GLY A 90 5.98 -9.93 -2.82
CA GLY A 90 5.68 -11.23 -2.24
C GLY A 90 5.27 -11.17 -0.78
N ALA A 91 5.95 -11.93 0.10
CA ALA A 91 5.50 -12.17 1.47
C ALA A 91 5.39 -10.90 2.34
N ASP A 92 6.33 -9.97 2.17
CA ASP A 92 6.38 -8.73 2.93
C ASP A 92 5.23 -7.78 2.52
N THR A 93 5.04 -7.56 1.21
CA THR A 93 3.89 -6.81 0.68
C THR A 93 2.56 -7.46 1.03
N ALA A 94 2.42 -8.78 0.85
CA ALA A 94 1.20 -9.50 1.17
C ALA A 94 0.84 -9.39 2.66
N THR A 95 1.85 -9.33 3.55
CA THR A 95 1.64 -9.13 5.00
C THR A 95 1.05 -7.74 5.28
N ILE A 96 1.57 -6.69 4.64
CA ILE A 96 1.03 -5.32 4.77
C ILE A 96 -0.40 -5.25 4.24
N ILE A 97 -0.65 -5.75 3.03
CA ILE A 97 -1.98 -5.75 2.39
C ILE A 97 -2.99 -6.47 3.28
N ASN A 98 -2.64 -7.67 3.76
CA ASN A 98 -3.50 -8.45 4.63
C ASN A 98 -3.74 -7.76 5.98
N GLY A 99 -2.73 -7.08 6.52
CA GLY A 99 -2.85 -6.22 7.70
C GLY A 99 -3.85 -5.09 7.49
N MET A 100 -3.75 -4.38 6.36
CA MET A 100 -4.63 -3.26 6.02
C MET A 100 -6.07 -3.70 5.66
N LEU A 101 -6.23 -4.90 5.10
CA LEU A 101 -7.53 -5.52 4.91
C LEU A 101 -8.16 -5.88 6.25
N ASN A 102 -7.36 -6.41 7.17
CA ASN A 102 -7.82 -6.85 8.49
C ASN A 102 -8.17 -5.68 9.42
N ASP A 103 -7.46 -4.55 9.32
CA ASP A 103 -7.75 -3.34 10.10
C ASP A 103 -8.79 -2.41 9.44
N HIS A 104 -9.32 -2.80 8.26
CA HIS A 104 -10.25 -2.03 7.42
C HIS A 104 -9.70 -0.70 6.87
N SER A 105 -8.39 -0.48 6.90
CA SER A 105 -7.75 0.68 6.27
C SER A 105 -7.72 0.57 4.75
N LEU A 106 -7.72 -0.65 4.21
CA LEU A 106 -7.76 -0.88 2.77
C LEU A 106 -9.11 -1.45 2.37
N LYS A 107 -9.75 -0.78 1.42
CA LYS A 107 -10.99 -1.26 0.83
C LYS A 107 -10.75 -1.61 -0.63
N VAL A 108 -10.92 -2.90 -0.92
CA VAL A 108 -10.95 -3.49 -2.26
C VAL A 108 -12.35 -4.07 -2.48
N ASP A 109 -12.84 -3.99 -3.71
CA ASP A 109 -14.16 -4.52 -4.04
C ASP A 109 -14.06 -6.05 -4.18
N THR A 110 -14.44 -6.77 -3.14
CA THR A 110 -14.58 -8.24 -3.20
C THR A 110 -16.06 -8.57 -3.34
N VAL A 111 -16.43 -9.18 -4.47
CA VAL A 111 -17.81 -9.64 -4.76
C VAL A 111 -18.21 -10.87 -3.96
#